data_AF-A0A9E3LNH3-F1
#
_entry.id   AF-A0A9E3LNH3-F1
#
_cell.length_a   1.000
_cell.length_b   1.000
_cell.length_c   1.000
_cell.angle_alpha   90.00
_cell.angle_beta   90.00
_cell.angle_gamma   90.00
#
_symmetry.space_group_name_H-M   'P 1'
#
loop_
_entity.id
_entity.type
_entity.pdbx_description
1 polymer ?
#
loop_
_entity_poly.entity_id
_entity_poly.type
_entity_poly.pdbx_seq_one_letter_code
_entity_poly.pdbx_strand_id
1 'polypeptide(L)'
;MADEPDDPAEAEALERAAEWRLRKVDADPADRQSAAAALALTRLAAELRQLRGAREQTELAALCTWLGESDGISDFAERAQEYRRGIGITHSPATAEAYLQALIALAKESL
;
A
#
# COMPACT_ATOMS: atom_id res chain seq x y z
N MET A 1 6.85 25.34 15.26
CA MET A 1 6.59 23.90 15.45
C MET A 1 7.07 23.25 14.18
N ALA A 2 8.07 22.37 14.26
CA ALA A 2 8.45 21.58 13.10
C ALA A 2 7.27 20.67 12.78
N ASP A 3 6.76 20.78 11.56
CA ASP A 3 5.81 19.84 10.98
C ASP A 3 6.50 18.47 11.03
N GLU A 4 6.13 17.62 11.99
CA GLU A 4 6.56 16.22 11.97
C GLU A 4 6.07 15.67 10.64
N PRO A 5 6.95 15.21 9.76
CA PRO A 5 6.52 14.83 8.44
C PRO A 5 5.62 13.61 8.61
N ASP A 6 4.33 13.82 8.33
CA ASP A 6 3.25 12.83 8.39
C ASP A 6 3.76 11.53 7.72
N ASP A 7 3.63 10.40 8.42
CA ASP A 7 3.99 9.12 7.84
C ASP A 7 3.13 8.91 6.59
N PRO A 8 3.68 8.44 5.46
CA PRO A 8 2.86 8.27 4.27
C PRO A 8 1.75 7.26 4.61
N ALA A 9 0.48 7.66 4.48
CA ALA A 9 -0.68 6.83 4.84
C ALA A 9 -0.65 5.42 4.22
N GLU A 10 0.00 5.28 3.06
CA GLU A 10 0.25 3.99 2.41
C GLU A 10 1.21 3.08 3.19
N ALA A 11 2.26 3.61 3.82
CA ALA A 11 3.15 2.82 4.67
C ALA A 11 2.39 2.27 5.88
N GLU A 12 1.59 3.09 6.55
CA GLU A 12 0.74 2.64 7.66
C GLU A 12 -0.30 1.59 7.22
N ALA A 13 -0.86 1.72 6.01
CA ALA A 13 -1.78 0.73 5.46
C ALA A 13 -1.08 -0.63 5.22
N LEU A 14 0.16 -0.61 4.73
CA LEU A 14 0.95 -1.83 4.52
C LEU A 14 1.36 -2.48 5.84
N GLU A 15 1.71 -1.70 6.86
CA GLU A 15 2.04 -2.23 8.19
C GLU A 15 0.85 -2.90 8.86
N ARG A 16 -0.32 -2.25 8.84
CA ARG A 16 -1.55 -2.88 9.36
C ARG A 16 -1.88 -4.18 8.64
N ALA A 17 -1.64 -4.25 7.33
CA ALA A 17 -1.79 -5.48 6.57
C ALA A 17 -0.75 -6.54 6.98
N ALA A 18 0.51 -6.14 7.20
CA ALA A 18 1.57 -7.02 7.68
C ALA A 18 1.26 -7.59 9.06
N GLU A 19 0.81 -6.75 10.01
CA GLU A 19 0.38 -7.17 11.35
C GLU A 19 -0.75 -8.20 11.28
N TRP A 20 -1.73 -7.98 10.41
CA TRP A 20 -2.82 -8.96 10.23
C TRP A 20 -2.30 -10.30 9.70
N ARG A 21 -1.30 -10.29 8.81
CA ARG A 21 -0.64 -11.53 8.34
C ARG A 21 0.14 -12.21 9.46
N LEU A 22 0.82 -11.45 10.31
CA LEU A 22 1.53 -12.01 11.47
C LEU A 22 0.56 -12.66 12.46
N ARG A 23 -0.59 -12.05 12.73
CA ARG A 23 -1.65 -12.69 13.55
C ARG A 23 -2.12 -14.03 12.99
N LYS A 24 -2.12 -14.21 11.66
CA LYS A 24 -2.41 -15.51 11.04
C LYS A 24 -1.29 -16.52 11.27
N VAL A 25 -0.03 -16.09 11.19
CA VAL A 25 1.13 -16.93 11.48
C VAL A 25 1.17 -17.34 12.95
N ASP A 26 0.77 -16.45 13.86
CA ASP A 26 0.64 -16.79 15.29
C ASP A 26 -0.42 -17.87 15.52
N ALA A 27 -1.52 -17.85 14.75
CA ALA A 27 -2.57 -18.86 14.79
C ALA A 27 -2.19 -20.17 14.08
N ASP A 28 -1.42 -20.09 12.99
CA ASP A 28 -0.87 -21.22 12.24
C ASP A 28 0.61 -20.95 11.87
N PRO A 29 1.57 -21.42 12.69
CA PRO A 29 3.00 -21.22 12.43
C PRO A 29 3.50 -21.87 11.14
N ALA A 30 2.73 -22.78 10.54
CA ALA A 30 3.06 -23.41 9.27
C ALA A 30 2.59 -22.58 8.05
N ASP A 31 1.84 -21.49 8.26
CA ASP A 31 1.40 -20.58 7.19
C ASP A 31 2.57 -19.73 6.65
N ARG A 32 3.40 -20.39 5.84
CA ARG A 32 4.55 -19.77 5.16
C ARG A 32 4.13 -18.66 4.20
N GLN A 33 2.92 -18.72 3.66
CA GLN A 33 2.43 -17.70 2.73
C GLN A 33 2.12 -16.39 3.47
N SER A 34 1.43 -16.45 4.61
CA SER A 34 1.22 -15.28 5.46
C SER A 34 2.53 -14.72 5.99
N ALA A 35 3.49 -15.56 6.37
CA ALA A 35 4.82 -15.10 6.78
C ALA A 35 5.56 -14.35 5.66
N ALA A 36 5.58 -14.90 4.44
CA ALA A 36 6.22 -14.25 3.29
C ALA A 36 5.51 -12.93 2.92
N ALA A 37 4.18 -12.90 2.95
CA ALA A 37 3.41 -11.69 2.70
C ALA A 37 3.68 -10.60 3.75
N ALA A 38 3.76 -10.96 5.04
CA ALA A 38 4.10 -10.01 6.11
C ALA A 38 5.47 -9.36 5.89
N LEU A 39 6.47 -10.16 5.48
CA LEU A 39 7.81 -9.65 5.16
C LEU A 39 7.78 -8.70 3.96
N ALA A 40 7.07 -9.06 2.88
CA ALA A 40 6.95 -8.21 1.71
C ALA A 40 6.27 -6.87 2.03
N LEU A 41 5.17 -6.90 2.78
CA LEU A 41 4.43 -5.71 3.21
C LEU A 41 5.28 -4.80 4.11
N THR A 42 5.99 -5.37 5.10
CA THR A 42 6.88 -4.63 6.00
C THR A 42 8.03 -3.96 5.22
N ARG A 43 8.62 -4.69 4.26
CA ARG A 43 9.67 -4.16 3.40
C ARG A 43 9.17 -2.98 2.57
N LEU A 44 8.02 -3.14 1.92
CA LEU A 44 7.42 -2.07 1.10
C LEU A 44 7.08 -0.83 1.92
N ALA A 45 6.56 -0.99 3.15
CA ALA A 45 6.32 0.13 4.06
C ALA A 45 7.61 0.90 4.39
N ALA A 46 8.68 0.18 4.70
CA ALA A 46 9.99 0.79 4.97
C ALA A 46 10.54 1.52 3.73
N GLU A 47 10.45 0.91 2.54
CA GLU A 47 10.87 1.52 1.28
C GLU A 47 10.04 2.78 0.95
N LEU A 48 8.72 2.76 1.16
CA LEU A 48 7.86 3.93 0.93
C LEU A 48 8.27 5.15 1.74
N ARG A 49 8.68 4.96 3.00
CA ARG A 49 9.20 6.04 3.84
C ARG A 49 10.49 6.63 3.29
N GLN A 50 11.33 5.83 2.64
CA GLN A 50 12.54 6.31 1.97
C GLN A 50 12.22 7.10 0.69
N LEU A 51 11.08 6.85 0.05
CA LEU A 51 10.64 7.53 -1.16
C LEU A 51 9.88 8.83 -0.88
N ARG A 52 9.88 9.34 0.36
CA ARG A 52 9.11 10.54 0.72
C ARG A 52 9.44 11.72 -0.21
N GLY A 53 8.40 12.32 -0.80
CA GLY A 53 8.54 13.40 -1.77
C GLY A 53 8.91 12.95 -3.19
N ALA A 54 8.98 11.63 -3.45
CA ALA A 54 9.10 11.11 -4.79
C ALA A 54 7.89 11.48 -5.65
N ARG A 55 8.13 11.58 -6.96
CA ARG A 55 7.14 12.00 -7.95
C ARG A 55 5.87 11.14 -7.90
N GLU A 56 6.04 9.84 -7.70
CA GLU A 56 4.97 8.85 -7.64
C GLU A 56 4.03 9.10 -6.45
N GLN A 57 4.55 9.53 -5.30
CA GLN A 57 3.70 9.87 -4.15
C GLN A 57 2.88 11.13 -4.42
N THR A 58 3.50 12.15 -5.03
CA THR A 58 2.81 13.37 -5.42
C THR A 58 1.73 13.10 -6.47
N GLU A 59 2.02 12.27 -7.46
CA GLU A 59 1.06 11.88 -8.50
C GLU A 59 -0.13 11.13 -7.90
N LEU A 60 0.12 10.14 -7.04
CA LEU A 60 -0.95 9.38 -6.38
C LEU A 60 -1.83 10.28 -5.50
N ALA A 61 -1.23 11.20 -4.75
CA ALA A 61 -1.98 12.16 -3.91
C ALA A 61 -2.87 13.08 -4.76
N ALA A 62 -2.37 13.57 -5.89
CA ALA A 62 -3.15 14.39 -6.82
C ALA A 62 -4.33 13.60 -7.42
N LEU A 63 -4.12 12.35 -7.82
CA LEU A 63 -5.18 11.48 -8.33
C LEU A 63 -6.24 11.19 -7.25
N CYS A 64 -5.83 10.89 -6.02
CA CYS A 64 -6.78 10.67 -4.91
C CYS A 64 -7.60 11.92 -4.61
N THR A 65 -7.00 13.10 -4.72
CA THR A 65 -7.73 14.38 -4.56
C THR A 65 -8.82 14.50 -5.63
N TRP A 66 -8.48 14.28 -6.90
CA TRP A 66 -9.44 14.35 -8.00
C TRP A 66 -10.54 13.29 -7.88
N LEU A 67 -10.18 12.06 -7.51
CA LEU A 67 -11.15 10.97 -7.27
C LEU A 67 -12.12 11.30 -6.14
N GLY A 68 -11.68 12.05 -5.13
CA GLY A 68 -12.53 12.56 -4.06
C GLY A 68 -13.56 13.57 -4.55
N GLU A 69 -13.24 14.33 -5.61
CA GLU A 69 -14.17 15.28 -6.24
C GLU A 69 -15.14 14.60 -7.21
N SER A 70 -14.81 13.42 -7.75
CA SER A 70 -15.57 12.73 -8.81
C SER A 70 -16.37 11.50 -8.34
N ASP A 71 -16.52 11.27 -7.03
CA ASP A 71 -17.09 10.05 -6.41
C ASP A 71 -16.31 8.74 -6.71
N GLY A 72 -15.25 8.77 -7.53
CA GLY A 72 -14.41 7.61 -7.86
C GLY A 72 -13.53 7.11 -6.72
N ILE A 73 -13.41 7.88 -5.63
CA ILE A 73 -12.56 7.55 -4.48
C ILE A 73 -12.95 6.24 -3.79
N SER A 74 -14.25 5.89 -3.80
CA SER A 74 -14.73 4.65 -3.15
C SER A 74 -14.30 3.40 -3.92
N ASP A 75 -14.41 3.42 -5.25
CA ASP A 75 -13.96 2.32 -6.13
C ASP A 75 -12.44 2.14 -6.02
N PHE A 76 -11.69 3.23 -6.10
CA PHE A 76 -10.24 3.20 -5.92
C PHE A 76 -9.85 2.64 -4.54
N ALA A 77 -10.50 3.08 -3.46
CA ALA A 77 -10.20 2.63 -2.11
C ALA A 77 -10.40 1.12 -1.94
N GLU A 78 -11.48 0.57 -2.51
CA GLU A 78 -11.76 -0.86 -2.50
C GLU A 78 -10.69 -1.65 -3.29
N ARG A 79 -10.41 -1.22 -4.52
CA ARG A 79 -9.40 -1.87 -5.38
C ARG A 79 -8.00 -1.79 -4.79
N ALA A 80 -7.62 -0.66 -4.20
CA ALA A 80 -6.35 -0.51 -3.51
C ALA A 80 -6.28 -1.40 -2.26
N GLN A 81 -7.37 -1.58 -1.53
CA GLN A 81 -7.43 -2.51 -0.40
C GLN A 81 -7.26 -3.96 -0.86
N GLU A 82 -7.94 -4.36 -1.94
CA GLU A 82 -7.81 -5.69 -2.53
C GLU A 82 -6.37 -5.95 -2.99
N TYR A 83 -5.77 -4.99 -3.69
CA TYR A 83 -4.38 -5.08 -4.15
C TYR A 83 -3.41 -5.28 -2.97
N ARG A 84 -3.54 -4.48 -1.90
CA ARG A 84 -2.72 -4.63 -0.68
C ARG A 84 -2.91 -6.00 -0.03
N ARG A 85 -4.16 -6.49 0.05
CA ARG A 85 -4.45 -7.84 0.57
C ARG A 85 -3.85 -8.94 -0.30
N GLY A 86 -3.71 -8.73 -1.60
CA GLY A 86 -3.11 -9.68 -2.54
C GLY A 86 -1.57 -9.71 -2.53
N ILE A 87 -0.88 -8.75 -1.90
CA ILE A 87 0.58 -8.75 -1.83
C ILE A 87 1.09 -10.03 -1.12
N GLY A 88 2.09 -10.67 -1.74
CA GLY A 88 2.66 -11.94 -1.30
C GLY A 88 1.77 -13.17 -1.61
N ILE A 89 0.64 -12.98 -2.30
CA ILE A 89 -0.24 -14.07 -2.76
C ILE A 89 -0.42 -13.99 -4.28
N THR A 90 -1.10 -12.95 -4.75
CA THR A 90 -1.44 -12.70 -6.16
C THR A 90 -0.61 -11.57 -6.77
N HIS A 91 -0.10 -10.66 -5.93
CA HIS A 91 0.76 -9.56 -6.33
C HIS A 91 2.11 -9.67 -5.63
N SER A 92 3.17 -9.28 -6.31
CA SER A 92 4.54 -9.29 -5.77
C SER A 92 5.32 -8.10 -6.32
N PRO A 93 4.95 -6.86 -5.93
CA PRO A 93 5.71 -5.68 -6.34
C PRO A 93 7.14 -5.79 -5.81
N ALA A 94 8.10 -5.66 -6.72
CA ALA A 94 9.52 -5.82 -6.41
C ALA A 94 10.07 -4.68 -5.55
N THR A 95 9.52 -3.48 -5.70
CA THR A 95 9.93 -2.24 -5.02
C THR A 95 8.71 -1.39 -4.63
N ALA A 96 8.90 -0.45 -3.70
CA ALA A 96 7.87 0.54 -3.37
C ALA A 96 7.47 1.43 -4.55
N GLU A 97 8.37 1.73 -5.48
CA GLU A 97 8.04 2.45 -6.73
C GLU A 97 7.07 1.62 -7.59
N ALA A 98 7.34 0.32 -7.79
CA ALA A 98 6.46 -0.56 -8.54
C ALA A 98 5.08 -0.70 -7.87
N TYR A 99 5.06 -0.69 -6.54
CA TYR A 99 3.84 -0.64 -5.75
C TYR A 99 3.04 0.66 -6.00
N LEU A 100 3.70 1.83 -5.92
CA LEU A 100 3.05 3.11 -6.19
C LEU A 100 2.54 3.21 -7.63
N GLN A 101 3.31 2.72 -8.61
CA GLN A 101 2.87 2.67 -10.00
C GLN A 101 1.62 1.81 -10.19
N ALA A 102 1.51 0.69 -9.47
CA ALA A 102 0.29 -0.12 -9.50
C ALA A 102 -0.91 0.63 -8.90
N LEU A 103 -0.73 1.36 -7.79
CA LEU A 103 -1.79 2.19 -7.22
C LEU A 103 -2.20 3.34 -8.14
N ILE A 104 -1.25 4.00 -8.79
CA ILE A 104 -1.50 5.04 -9.79
C ILE A 104 -2.31 4.49 -10.96
N ALA A 105 -1.98 3.27 -11.42
CA ALA A 105 -2.74 2.60 -12.48
C ALA A 105 -4.18 2.36 -12.03
N LEU A 106 -4.40 1.80 -10.84
CA LEU A 106 -5.74 1.59 -10.28
C LEU A 106 -6.50 2.92 -10.15
N ALA A 107 -5.86 3.97 -9.64
CA ALA A 107 -6.46 5.29 -9.52
C ALA A 107 -6.90 5.85 -10.88
N LYS A 108 -6.10 5.64 -11.94
CA LYS A 108 -6.41 6.05 -13.32
C LYS A 108 -7.56 5.25 -13.94
N GLU A 109 -7.72 3.98 -13.57
CA GLU A 109 -8.85 3.14 -14.01
C GLU A 109 -10.16 3.52 -13.34
N SER A 110 -10.10 4.15 -12.16
CA SER A 110 -11.26 4.63 -11.40
C SER A 110 -11.64 6.09 -11.71
N LEU A 111 -10.97 6.73 -12.67
CA LEU A 111 -11.31 8.09 -13.15
C LEU A 111 -12.51 8.06 -14.12
#